data_AF-A0A7V7MI06-F1
#
_entry.id   AF-A0A7V7MI06-F1
#
_cell.length_a   1.000
_cell.length_b   1.000
_cell.length_c   1.000
_cell.angle_alpha   90.00
_cell.angle_beta   90.00
_cell.angle_gamma   90.00
#
_symmetry.space_group_name_H-M   'P 1'
#
loop_
_entity.id
_entity.type
_entity.pdbx_description
1 polymer ?
#
loop_
_entity_poly.entity_id
_entity_poly.type
_entity_poly.pdbx_seq_one_letter_code
_entity_poly.pdbx_strand_id
1 'polypeptide(L)'
;MQAQRQPTSKRPDIRTFLQDHVLVLDGAMGTQLHERGLSFQDCFDAANLSRPELVLEIHRAFIEAGAQGIQTNTFGANRFRLAGHRRDDQLPLILEKALEIATEAAGDEVYVLASLGPLGVELEPIGRLDRKEARDAFQQVARVLEPGVDGFSLETFGRLDEVLEAVRAIREISDKPIFAHMSVDSRGLTGYGTQVETLGPRLAQAGADVIGLNCSTGPRAILESILRMVEYTDRPLSARPNAGMPREVDGRVFYENNPDYFARFARRFLQAGGRVLGGCCGTTPDHIRAMARSAKAIGIQVRRQPLQVSQPLQGSERPRKPCPLSDRSKLGQALATGQTATSIELLPPRTPNMQALCEEAKKVHDAGATVVNLPDGPRASARVSNLATAVILEREVGVETLLHFCCRDRNLLGMQSDLMGAAALELNNILVVTGDPPYLGNYPDVTAVFDVDSIGLCNILDNLNHGLDLGGNAIDQQTHFCLGAALNPTALDLDREIARYRWKVDAGIDFSITQPIFDVPSFLEMLDRLPEDGPPILAGIWPLRSLRNAEFLAAEVPGVSVPEALLDRMREAGRRGREAAAEEGVAIALEAVEALATRVEGFQIAAPFNKAEPAIRVLKLVQSIGGPQP
;
A
#
# COMPACT_ATOMS: atom_id res chain seq x y z
N MET A 1 0.46 11.22 -53.27
CA MET A 1 1.00 9.99 -52.64
C MET A 1 2.52 10.13 -52.55
N GLN A 2 3.03 10.69 -51.45
CA GLN A 2 4.43 10.52 -51.07
C GLN A 2 4.41 9.58 -49.87
N ALA A 3 4.80 8.33 -50.10
CA ALA A 3 5.03 7.38 -49.02
C ALA A 3 6.23 7.88 -48.22
N GLN A 4 5.98 8.29 -46.97
CA GLN A 4 7.03 8.49 -45.98
C GLN A 4 7.79 7.17 -45.84
N ARG A 5 9.04 7.14 -46.28
CA ARG A 5 9.95 6.03 -46.01
C ARG A 5 10.24 6.02 -44.51
N GLN A 6 9.77 5.00 -43.81
CA GLN A 6 10.25 4.68 -42.47
C GLN A 6 11.78 4.44 -42.54
N PRO A 7 12.59 5.03 -41.66
CA PRO A 7 14.00 4.68 -41.57
C PRO A 7 14.10 3.23 -41.08
N THR A 8 14.50 2.32 -41.97
CA THR A 8 14.82 0.95 -41.60
C THR A 8 16.09 0.97 -40.77
N SER A 9 15.96 0.78 -39.44
CA SER A 9 17.09 0.55 -38.53
C SER A 9 17.99 -0.53 -39.11
N LYS A 10 19.31 -0.28 -39.18
CA LYS A 10 20.30 -1.28 -39.61
C LYS A 10 20.48 -2.41 -38.58
N ARG A 11 20.03 -2.20 -37.33
CA ARG A 11 20.19 -3.15 -36.23
C ARG A 11 19.05 -4.18 -36.24
N PRO A 12 19.33 -5.48 -35.99
CA PRO A 12 18.28 -6.47 -35.86
C PRO A 12 17.42 -6.19 -34.61
N ASP A 13 16.19 -6.68 -34.60
CA ASP A 13 15.35 -6.71 -33.38
C ASP A 13 16.13 -7.36 -32.22
N ILE A 14 16.02 -6.79 -31.02
CA ILE A 14 16.81 -7.24 -29.86
C ILE A 14 16.53 -8.71 -29.53
N ARG A 15 15.30 -9.19 -29.72
CA ARG A 15 14.95 -10.61 -29.48
C ARG A 15 15.75 -11.52 -30.42
N THR A 16 15.92 -11.11 -31.67
CA THR A 16 16.74 -11.82 -32.66
C THR A 16 18.23 -11.72 -32.30
N PHE A 17 18.71 -10.53 -31.93
CA PHE A 17 20.10 -10.32 -31.52
C PHE A 17 20.50 -11.26 -30.37
N LEU A 18 19.65 -11.35 -29.33
CA LEU A 18 19.89 -12.16 -28.13
C LEU A 18 19.90 -13.68 -28.36
N GLN A 19 19.45 -14.16 -29.52
CA GLN A 19 19.54 -15.58 -29.86
C GLN A 19 21.00 -16.04 -29.95
N ASP A 20 21.82 -15.16 -30.53
CA ASP A 20 23.21 -15.43 -30.87
C ASP A 20 24.18 -14.44 -30.22
N HIS A 21 23.74 -13.48 -29.40
CA HIS A 21 24.65 -12.49 -28.83
C HIS A 21 24.32 -12.18 -27.37
N VAL A 22 25.31 -11.65 -26.68
CA VAL A 22 25.15 -11.03 -25.37
C VAL A 22 24.98 -9.53 -25.60
N LEU A 23 24.00 -8.93 -24.94
CA LEU A 23 23.79 -7.48 -24.95
C LEU A 23 24.38 -6.87 -23.68
N VAL A 24 25.30 -5.91 -23.84
CA VAL A 24 25.82 -5.12 -22.72
C VAL A 24 25.11 -3.77 -22.69
N LEU A 25 24.35 -3.52 -21.64
CA LEU A 25 23.70 -2.25 -21.34
C LEU A 25 24.64 -1.32 -20.56
N ASP A 26 24.21 -0.06 -20.44
CA ASP A 26 24.88 0.98 -19.66
C ASP A 26 24.80 0.78 -18.14
N GLY A 27 25.40 1.73 -17.42
CA GLY A 27 25.45 1.81 -15.96
C GLY A 27 24.53 2.90 -15.39
N ALA A 28 24.87 3.45 -14.22
CA ALA A 28 23.99 4.38 -13.51
C ALA A 28 23.99 5.81 -14.06
N MET A 29 22.91 6.21 -14.75
CA MET A 29 22.67 7.61 -15.11
C MET A 29 22.62 8.52 -13.85
N GLY A 30 21.78 8.18 -12.87
CA GLY A 30 21.59 9.00 -11.66
C GLY A 30 22.86 9.18 -10.83
N THR A 31 23.66 8.12 -10.64
CA THR A 31 24.96 8.23 -9.94
C THR A 31 25.93 9.11 -10.73
N GLN A 32 26.00 8.97 -12.06
CA GLN A 32 26.88 9.78 -12.90
C GLN A 32 26.47 11.26 -12.93
N LEU A 33 25.18 11.57 -12.86
CA LEU A 33 24.67 12.94 -12.68
C LEU A 33 25.03 13.51 -11.30
N HIS A 34 24.90 12.71 -10.24
CA HIS A 34 25.26 13.11 -8.88
C HIS A 34 26.76 13.44 -8.77
N GLU A 35 27.63 12.56 -9.28
CA GLU A 35 29.08 12.77 -9.31
C GLU A 35 29.50 14.02 -10.09
N ARG A 36 28.65 14.50 -11.00
CA ARG A 36 28.85 15.73 -11.80
C ARG A 36 28.05 16.93 -11.29
N GLY A 37 27.57 16.88 -10.04
CA GLY A 37 27.14 18.06 -9.29
C GLY A 37 25.64 18.21 -9.06
N LEU A 38 24.80 17.24 -9.42
CA LEU A 38 23.39 17.22 -9.00
C LEU A 38 23.24 16.61 -7.60
N SER A 39 22.28 17.07 -6.82
CA SER A 39 21.91 16.47 -5.53
C SER A 39 20.94 15.31 -5.72
N PHE A 40 20.92 14.33 -4.82
CA PHE A 40 19.87 13.30 -4.78
C PHE A 40 18.46 13.87 -4.48
N GLN A 41 18.38 15.12 -4.04
CA GLN A 41 17.11 15.83 -3.88
C GLN A 41 16.62 16.47 -5.20
N ASP A 42 17.48 16.57 -6.21
CA ASP A 42 17.11 17.10 -7.52
C ASP A 42 16.33 16.05 -8.33
N CYS A 43 15.47 16.54 -9.23
CA CYS A 43 14.79 15.69 -10.19
C CYS A 43 15.76 15.36 -11.35
N PHE A 44 16.34 14.15 -11.33
CA PHE A 44 17.28 13.71 -12.37
C PHE A 44 16.65 13.62 -13.76
N ASP A 45 15.35 13.31 -13.87
CA ASP A 45 14.64 13.33 -15.15
C ASP A 45 14.60 14.76 -15.74
N ALA A 46 14.46 15.79 -14.89
CA ALA A 46 14.50 17.19 -15.32
C ALA A 46 15.91 17.65 -15.76
N ALA A 47 16.96 16.85 -15.55
CA ALA A 47 18.29 17.10 -16.10
C ALA A 47 18.28 17.11 -17.64
N ASN A 48 17.34 16.41 -18.28
CA ASN A 48 17.17 16.46 -19.73
C ASN A 48 16.92 17.89 -20.24
N LEU A 49 16.22 18.72 -19.47
CA LEU A 49 15.93 20.11 -19.83
C LEU A 49 16.99 21.08 -19.30
N SER A 50 17.48 20.85 -18.08
CA SER A 50 18.36 21.79 -17.37
C SER A 50 19.85 21.60 -17.60
N ARG A 51 20.26 20.39 -18.02
CA ARG A 51 21.64 19.94 -18.25
C ARG A 51 21.73 18.94 -19.43
N PRO A 52 21.14 19.21 -20.60
CA PRO A 52 21.08 18.24 -21.70
C PRO A 52 22.45 17.74 -22.17
N GLU A 53 23.45 18.62 -22.19
CA GLU A 53 24.82 18.29 -22.61
C GLU A 53 25.48 17.30 -21.64
N LEU A 54 25.17 17.40 -20.35
CA LEU A 54 25.67 16.50 -19.32
C LEU A 54 25.09 15.09 -19.49
N VAL A 55 23.79 14.98 -19.76
CA VAL A 55 23.12 13.70 -20.02
C VAL A 55 23.71 13.04 -21.27
N LEU A 56 23.92 13.83 -22.34
CA LEU A 56 24.56 13.38 -23.57
C LEU A 56 25.99 12.87 -23.35
N GLU A 57 26.79 13.60 -22.57
CA GLU A 57 28.16 13.19 -22.19
C GLU A 57 28.15 11.83 -21.48
N ILE A 58 27.24 11.63 -20.54
CA ILE A 58 27.13 10.37 -19.79
C ILE A 58 26.76 9.21 -20.71
N HIS A 59 25.80 9.38 -21.63
CA HIS A 59 25.48 8.34 -22.61
C HIS A 59 26.70 7.99 -23.47
N ARG A 60 27.39 9.00 -24.02
CA ARG A 60 28.60 8.79 -24.84
C ARG A 60 29.69 8.06 -24.05
N ALA A 61 29.90 8.40 -22.79
CA ALA A 61 30.89 7.72 -21.94
C ALA A 61 30.59 6.22 -21.75
N PHE A 62 29.31 5.84 -21.62
CA PHE A 62 28.92 4.42 -21.54
C PHE A 62 29.06 3.69 -22.89
N ILE A 63 28.71 4.37 -23.99
CA ILE A 63 28.89 3.82 -25.35
C ILE A 63 30.38 3.58 -25.62
N GLU A 64 31.25 4.53 -25.31
CA GLU A 64 32.71 4.40 -25.44
C GLU A 64 33.29 3.30 -24.53
N ALA A 65 32.66 3.04 -23.38
CA ALA A 65 33.00 1.92 -22.53
C ALA A 65 32.60 0.55 -23.12
N GLY A 66 31.78 0.52 -24.17
CA GLY A 66 31.35 -0.69 -24.85
C GLY A 66 29.91 -1.10 -24.55
N ALA A 67 29.07 -0.17 -24.07
CA ALA A 67 27.63 -0.39 -24.03
C ALA A 67 27.08 -0.51 -25.46
N GLN A 68 26.30 -1.55 -25.70
CA GLN A 68 25.60 -1.84 -26.95
C GLN A 68 24.12 -1.42 -26.88
N GLY A 69 23.62 -1.14 -25.68
CA GLY A 69 22.35 -0.47 -25.47
C GLY A 69 22.45 0.56 -24.33
N ILE A 70 21.73 1.66 -24.47
CA ILE A 70 21.59 2.70 -23.45
C ILE A 70 20.12 2.87 -23.07
N GLN A 71 19.88 3.37 -21.88
CA GLN A 71 18.54 3.69 -21.40
C GLN A 71 18.28 5.19 -21.45
N THR A 72 17.07 5.62 -21.82
CA THR A 72 16.68 7.04 -21.71
C THR A 72 16.75 7.49 -20.25
N ASN A 73 17.12 8.75 -20.00
CA ASN A 73 17.08 9.34 -18.65
C ASN A 73 15.62 9.68 -18.25
N THR A 74 14.80 8.65 -18.04
CA THR A 74 13.35 8.78 -17.80
C THR A 74 12.82 7.85 -16.70
N PHE A 75 13.70 7.31 -15.86
CA PHE A 75 13.35 6.36 -14.79
C PHE A 75 12.20 6.87 -13.91
N GLY A 76 12.25 8.13 -13.47
CA GLY A 76 11.24 8.77 -12.64
C GLY A 76 10.25 9.64 -13.41
N ALA A 77 10.32 9.68 -14.75
CA ALA A 77 9.53 10.56 -15.60
C ALA A 77 8.08 10.06 -15.77
N ASN A 78 7.31 10.08 -14.69
CA ASN A 78 5.86 9.87 -14.69
C ASN A 78 5.17 10.95 -13.84
N ARG A 79 3.88 11.16 -14.08
CA ARG A 79 3.11 12.25 -13.44
C ARG A 79 3.14 12.21 -11.91
N PHE A 80 3.17 11.03 -11.29
CA PHE A 80 3.13 10.90 -9.84
C PHE A 80 4.47 11.25 -9.18
N ARG A 81 5.58 10.74 -9.73
CA ARG A 81 6.94 11.09 -9.27
C ARG A 81 7.25 12.57 -9.52
N LEU A 82 6.90 13.09 -10.69
CA LEU A 82 7.16 14.48 -11.05
C LEU A 82 6.31 15.47 -10.23
N ALA A 83 5.10 15.09 -9.80
CA ALA A 83 4.29 15.91 -8.90
C ALA A 83 5.01 16.17 -7.56
N GLY A 84 5.78 15.21 -7.05
CA GLY A 84 6.63 15.39 -5.86
C GLY A 84 7.68 16.50 -6.01
N HIS A 85 8.06 16.81 -7.24
CA HIS A 85 8.98 17.90 -7.60
C HIS A 85 8.27 19.13 -8.20
N ARG A 86 6.93 19.13 -8.27
CA ARG A 86 6.11 20.15 -8.95
C ARG A 86 6.51 20.38 -10.41
N ARG A 87 6.71 19.29 -11.15
CA ARG A 87 7.14 19.29 -12.56
C ARG A 87 6.29 18.36 -13.44
N ASP A 88 5.14 17.93 -12.95
CA ASP A 88 4.22 17.03 -13.67
C ASP A 88 3.69 17.67 -14.96
N ASP A 89 3.57 18.99 -15.02
CA ASP A 89 3.26 19.79 -16.20
C ASP A 89 4.34 19.72 -17.30
N GLN A 90 5.60 19.44 -16.91
CA GLN A 90 6.75 19.36 -17.81
C GLN A 90 6.98 17.95 -18.37
N LEU A 91 6.16 16.97 -17.99
CA LEU A 91 6.36 15.57 -18.36
C LEU A 91 6.59 15.36 -19.87
N PRO A 92 5.76 15.88 -20.80
CA PRO A 92 5.97 15.69 -22.23
C PRO A 92 7.33 16.23 -22.71
N LEU A 93 7.71 17.42 -22.25
CA LEU A 93 8.97 18.07 -22.63
C LEU A 93 10.18 17.28 -22.12
N ILE A 94 10.11 16.76 -20.89
CA ILE A 94 11.16 15.92 -20.31
C ILE A 94 11.36 14.65 -21.16
N LEU A 95 10.27 13.97 -21.51
CA LEU A 95 10.31 12.74 -22.29
C LEU A 95 10.85 12.96 -23.71
N GLU A 96 10.33 13.98 -24.41
CA GLU A 96 10.78 14.35 -25.75
C GLU A 96 12.28 14.67 -25.76
N LYS A 97 12.74 15.46 -24.79
CA LYS A 97 14.15 15.84 -24.73
C LYS A 97 15.05 14.66 -24.35
N ALA A 98 14.61 13.77 -23.47
CA ALA A 98 15.34 12.54 -23.14
C ALA A 98 15.52 11.65 -24.37
N LEU A 99 14.46 11.52 -25.19
CA LEU A 99 14.49 10.73 -26.42
C LEU A 99 15.45 11.34 -27.44
N GLU A 100 15.42 12.66 -27.63
CA GLU A 100 16.34 13.38 -28.51
C GLU A 100 17.80 13.12 -28.10
N ILE A 101 18.12 13.30 -26.82
CA ILE A 101 19.49 13.13 -26.30
C ILE A 101 19.97 11.67 -26.48
N ALA A 102 19.13 10.69 -26.12
CA ALA A 102 19.51 9.29 -26.20
C ALA A 102 19.68 8.83 -27.66
N THR A 103 18.80 9.26 -28.57
CA THR A 103 18.91 8.94 -30.01
C THR A 103 20.09 9.64 -30.66
N GLU A 104 20.42 10.88 -30.28
CA GLU A 104 21.65 11.57 -30.71
C GLU A 104 22.90 10.82 -30.26
N ALA A 105 22.94 10.38 -29.00
CA ALA A 105 24.09 9.64 -28.46
C ALA A 105 24.28 8.29 -29.16
N ALA A 106 23.18 7.58 -29.41
CA ALA A 106 23.18 6.22 -29.92
C ALA A 106 23.48 6.11 -31.43
N GLY A 107 22.97 7.07 -32.22
CA GLY A 107 22.99 6.99 -33.68
C GLY A 107 22.44 5.66 -34.20
N ASP A 108 23.06 5.13 -35.26
CA ASP A 108 22.64 3.87 -35.92
C ASP A 108 23.30 2.61 -35.34
N GLU A 109 24.20 2.73 -34.34
CA GLU A 109 25.02 1.60 -33.86
C GLU A 109 24.60 1.04 -32.48
N VAL A 110 23.94 1.82 -31.63
CA VAL A 110 23.60 1.45 -30.23
C VAL A 110 22.08 1.38 -30.02
N TYR A 111 21.59 0.35 -29.34
CA TYR A 111 20.16 0.25 -29.02
C TYR A 111 19.72 1.30 -27.99
N VAL A 112 18.52 1.87 -28.15
CA VAL A 112 17.92 2.77 -27.16
C VAL A 112 16.74 2.08 -26.47
N LEU A 113 16.76 1.99 -25.15
CA LEU A 113 15.66 1.46 -24.34
C LEU A 113 14.96 2.58 -23.58
N ALA A 114 13.63 2.65 -23.64
CA ALA A 114 12.86 3.54 -22.79
C ALA A 114 12.92 3.06 -21.33
N SER A 115 13.57 3.81 -20.43
CA SER A 115 13.58 3.53 -18.99
C SER A 115 12.27 3.97 -18.34
N LEU A 116 11.59 3.05 -17.66
CA LEU A 116 10.41 3.34 -16.86
C LEU A 116 10.57 2.67 -15.49
N GLY A 117 10.55 3.46 -14.42
CA GLY A 117 10.54 2.98 -13.04
C GLY A 117 9.14 2.93 -12.41
N PRO A 118 9.05 2.54 -11.12
CA PRO A 118 7.81 2.53 -10.36
C PRO A 118 7.17 3.92 -10.22
N LEU A 119 5.84 3.96 -10.17
CA LEU A 119 5.06 5.20 -10.06
C LEU A 119 5.31 5.95 -8.75
N GLY A 120 5.80 5.27 -7.72
CA GLY A 120 6.11 5.87 -6.42
C GLY A 120 4.89 6.18 -5.56
N VAL A 121 3.75 5.62 -5.94
CA VAL A 121 2.49 5.64 -5.19
C VAL A 121 1.97 4.22 -5.11
N GLU A 122 1.40 3.84 -3.97
CA GLU A 122 0.88 2.49 -3.77
C GLU A 122 -0.38 2.24 -4.63
N LEU A 123 -0.43 1.06 -5.26
CA LEU A 123 -1.56 0.60 -6.08
C LEU A 123 -2.63 -0.05 -5.22
N GLU A 124 -3.87 0.03 -5.68
CA GLU A 124 -4.98 -0.74 -5.14
C GLU A 124 -4.69 -2.27 -5.16
N PRO A 125 -5.10 -2.98 -4.09
CA PRO A 125 -6.08 -2.52 -3.11
C PRO A 125 -5.48 -1.93 -1.82
N ILE A 126 -4.14 -1.87 -1.72
CA ILE A 126 -3.44 -1.35 -0.54
C ILE A 126 -3.33 0.17 -0.59
N GLY A 127 -3.00 0.71 -1.75
CA GLY A 127 -2.87 2.14 -1.97
C GLY A 127 -4.11 2.78 -2.58
N ARG A 128 -4.01 4.09 -2.78
CA ARG A 128 -5.09 4.94 -3.33
C ARG A 128 -5.12 5.02 -4.85
N LEU A 129 -4.12 4.45 -5.54
CA LEU A 129 -4.02 4.55 -6.99
C LEU A 129 -4.74 3.36 -7.63
N ASP A 130 -5.83 3.64 -8.33
CA ASP A 130 -6.56 2.64 -9.10
C ASP A 130 -5.68 2.04 -10.21
N ARG A 131 -5.92 0.77 -10.55
CA ARG A 131 -5.12 0.03 -11.53
C ARG A 131 -5.23 0.61 -12.93
N LYS A 132 -6.39 1.14 -13.32
CA LYS A 132 -6.55 1.81 -14.61
C LYS A 132 -5.77 3.12 -14.62
N GLU A 133 -5.80 3.89 -13.53
CA GLU A 133 -4.96 5.10 -13.42
C GLU A 133 -3.46 4.79 -13.48
N ALA A 134 -3.01 3.68 -12.87
CA ALA A 134 -1.64 3.22 -12.99
C ALA A 134 -1.27 2.86 -14.43
N ARG A 135 -2.15 2.09 -15.10
CA ARG A 135 -1.98 1.71 -16.51
C ARG A 135 -1.90 2.94 -17.43
N ASP A 136 -2.80 3.90 -17.25
CA ASP A 136 -2.84 5.14 -18.01
C ASP A 136 -1.53 5.95 -17.86
N ALA A 137 -0.94 5.95 -16.66
CA ALA A 137 0.33 6.63 -16.42
C ALA A 137 1.50 5.97 -17.17
N PHE A 138 1.59 4.63 -17.17
CA PHE A 138 2.60 3.92 -17.96
C PHE A 138 2.38 4.12 -19.47
N GLN A 139 1.12 4.10 -19.91
CA GLN A 139 0.76 4.34 -21.31
C GLN A 139 1.17 5.73 -21.78
N GLN A 140 0.98 6.75 -20.94
CA GLN A 140 1.37 8.13 -21.27
C GLN A 140 2.86 8.23 -21.59
N VAL A 141 3.72 7.64 -20.75
CA VAL A 141 5.18 7.63 -20.97
C VAL A 141 5.53 6.81 -22.21
N ALA A 142 4.96 5.61 -22.32
CA ALA A 142 5.25 4.71 -23.44
C ALA A 142 4.90 5.34 -24.79
N ARG A 143 3.75 6.02 -24.94
CA ARG A 143 3.33 6.65 -26.20
C ARG A 143 4.31 7.70 -26.72
N VAL A 144 4.95 8.46 -25.82
CA VAL A 144 5.90 9.51 -26.22
C VAL A 144 7.23 8.89 -26.65
N LEU A 145 7.71 7.88 -25.93
CA LEU A 145 9.02 7.28 -26.18
C LEU A 145 8.99 6.24 -27.31
N GLU A 146 7.87 5.53 -27.50
CA GLU A 146 7.72 4.41 -28.45
C GLU A 146 8.36 4.69 -29.80
N PRO A 147 8.10 5.82 -30.49
CA PRO A 147 8.54 5.99 -31.88
C PRO A 147 10.06 6.00 -32.07
N GLY A 148 10.83 6.40 -31.05
CA GLY A 148 12.28 6.59 -31.14
C GLY A 148 13.13 5.56 -30.40
N VAL A 149 12.53 4.60 -29.71
CA VAL A 149 13.25 3.55 -28.97
C VAL A 149 13.21 2.19 -29.66
N ASP A 150 14.20 1.35 -29.38
CA ASP A 150 14.30 -0.04 -29.85
C ASP A 150 13.60 -1.03 -28.89
N GLY A 151 13.20 -0.59 -27.70
CA GLY A 151 12.51 -1.40 -26.70
C GLY A 151 12.24 -0.63 -25.42
N PHE A 152 11.67 -1.33 -24.43
CA PHE A 152 11.31 -0.77 -23.12
C PHE A 152 12.05 -1.50 -22.01
N SER A 153 12.47 -0.77 -20.99
CA SER A 153 13.12 -1.27 -19.80
C SER A 153 12.33 -0.83 -18.56
N LEU A 154 11.47 -1.72 -18.09
CA LEU A 154 10.76 -1.60 -16.83
C LEU A 154 11.72 -1.99 -15.71
N GLU A 155 12.24 -1.03 -14.95
CA GLU A 155 13.33 -1.28 -14.02
C GLU A 155 13.02 -0.94 -12.56
N THR A 156 13.65 -1.68 -11.64
CA THR A 156 13.60 -1.41 -10.18
C THR A 156 12.21 -1.57 -9.55
N PHE A 157 11.35 -2.43 -10.09
CA PHE A 157 10.05 -2.70 -9.47
C PHE A 157 10.20 -3.53 -8.19
N GLY A 158 9.62 -3.03 -7.09
CA GLY A 158 9.54 -3.74 -5.82
C GLY A 158 8.30 -4.62 -5.70
N ARG A 159 7.28 -4.36 -6.53
CA ARG A 159 5.97 -5.01 -6.53
C ARG A 159 5.73 -5.75 -7.84
N LEU A 160 5.33 -7.02 -7.74
CA LEU A 160 5.06 -7.84 -8.92
C LEU A 160 3.79 -7.36 -9.66
N ASP A 161 2.73 -6.99 -8.95
CA ASP A 161 1.49 -6.50 -9.57
C ASP A 161 1.70 -5.21 -10.37
N GLU A 162 2.45 -4.25 -9.85
CA GLU A 162 2.74 -2.98 -10.53
C GLU A 162 3.51 -3.20 -11.85
N VAL A 163 4.56 -4.04 -11.86
CA VAL A 163 5.30 -4.32 -13.11
C VAL A 163 4.44 -5.09 -14.11
N LEU A 164 3.54 -5.97 -13.66
CA LEU A 164 2.61 -6.67 -14.56
C LEU A 164 1.64 -5.68 -15.23
N GLU A 165 1.17 -4.67 -14.51
CA GLU A 165 0.39 -3.57 -15.08
C GLU A 165 1.20 -2.76 -16.09
N ALA A 166 2.47 -2.46 -15.80
CA ALA A 166 3.36 -1.75 -16.71
C ALA A 166 3.63 -2.55 -18.01
N VAL A 167 3.86 -3.86 -17.91
CA VAL A 167 4.03 -4.74 -19.09
C VAL A 167 2.76 -4.73 -19.95
N ARG A 168 1.58 -4.87 -19.33
CA ARG A 168 0.29 -4.84 -20.04
C ARG A 168 0.06 -3.49 -20.72
N ALA A 169 0.34 -2.38 -20.00
CA ALA A 169 0.23 -1.02 -20.52
C ALA A 169 1.04 -0.83 -21.80
N ILE A 170 2.31 -1.28 -21.80
CA ILE A 170 3.20 -1.15 -22.96
C ILE A 170 2.74 -2.07 -24.10
N ARG A 171 2.30 -3.30 -23.80
CA ARG A 171 1.82 -4.25 -24.83
C ARG A 171 0.58 -3.79 -25.57
N GLU A 172 -0.26 -2.96 -24.96
CA GLU A 172 -1.38 -2.32 -25.64
C GLU A 172 -0.94 -1.24 -26.65
N ILE A 173 0.30 -0.76 -26.56
CA ILE A 173 0.85 0.33 -27.40
C ILE A 173 1.88 -0.18 -28.40
N SER A 174 2.68 -1.19 -28.05
CA SER A 174 3.85 -1.59 -28.85
C SER A 174 4.19 -3.08 -28.76
N ASP A 175 4.63 -3.62 -29.89
CA ASP A 175 5.18 -4.99 -30.04
C ASP A 175 6.70 -5.04 -29.84
N LYS A 176 7.33 -3.90 -29.51
CA LYS A 176 8.78 -3.81 -29.27
C LYS A 176 9.21 -4.62 -28.04
N PRO A 177 10.49 -5.04 -27.98
CA PRO A 177 11.02 -5.80 -26.85
C PRO A 177 10.78 -5.13 -25.48
N ILE A 178 10.29 -5.89 -24.49
CA ILE A 178 10.14 -5.44 -23.11
C ILE A 178 11.10 -6.18 -22.19
N PHE A 179 11.90 -5.43 -21.45
CA PHE A 179 12.75 -5.90 -20.37
C PHE A 179 12.02 -5.61 -19.06
N ALA A 180 11.75 -6.63 -18.26
CA ALA A 180 11.15 -6.50 -16.95
C ALA A 180 12.16 -6.87 -15.86
N HIS A 181 12.57 -5.87 -15.09
CA HIS A 181 13.49 -6.03 -13.97
C HIS A 181 12.81 -5.78 -12.63
N MET A 182 13.04 -6.71 -11.71
CA MET A 182 12.62 -6.61 -10.32
C MET A 182 13.81 -6.30 -9.42
N SER A 183 13.52 -5.64 -8.31
CA SER A 183 14.49 -5.31 -7.27
C SER A 183 14.32 -6.27 -6.09
N VAL A 184 15.39 -6.97 -5.71
CA VAL A 184 15.36 -7.95 -4.61
C VAL A 184 16.49 -7.76 -3.60
N ASP A 185 16.23 -8.18 -2.36
CA ASP A 185 17.19 -8.21 -1.28
C ASP A 185 18.20 -9.39 -1.41
N SER A 186 19.11 -9.51 -0.44
CA SER A 186 20.13 -10.56 -0.44
C SER A 186 19.59 -11.99 -0.27
N ARG A 187 18.31 -12.13 0.10
CA ARG A 187 17.61 -13.42 0.22
C ARG A 187 16.84 -13.76 -1.06
N GLY A 188 16.84 -12.88 -2.06
CA GLY A 188 16.07 -13.04 -3.28
C GLY A 188 14.57 -12.81 -3.06
N LEU A 189 14.22 -11.85 -2.19
CA LEU A 189 12.85 -11.40 -1.96
C LEU A 189 12.68 -9.98 -2.49
N THR A 190 11.58 -9.70 -3.18
CA THR A 190 11.22 -8.32 -3.55
C THR A 190 10.93 -7.47 -2.31
N GLY A 191 10.75 -6.15 -2.48
CA GLY A 191 10.36 -5.26 -1.37
C GLY A 191 9.08 -5.68 -0.64
N TYR A 192 8.27 -6.51 -1.30
CA TYR A 192 7.01 -7.07 -0.80
C TYR A 192 7.08 -8.60 -0.65
N GLY A 193 8.27 -9.18 -0.45
CA GLY A 193 8.42 -10.59 -0.07
C GLY A 193 8.24 -11.62 -1.20
N THR A 194 7.96 -11.21 -2.43
CA THR A 194 7.84 -12.14 -3.56
C THR A 194 9.17 -12.82 -3.82
N GLN A 195 9.18 -14.15 -3.88
CA GLN A 195 10.37 -14.94 -4.17
C GLN A 195 10.80 -14.83 -5.64
N VAL A 196 12.11 -14.83 -5.90
CA VAL A 196 12.69 -14.69 -7.25
C VAL A 196 12.22 -15.77 -8.23
N GLU A 197 11.98 -16.99 -7.77
CA GLU A 197 11.48 -18.11 -8.58
C GLU A 197 10.10 -17.84 -9.18
N THR A 198 9.27 -17.05 -8.49
CA THR A 198 7.93 -16.66 -8.96
C THR A 198 7.98 -15.64 -10.09
N LEU A 199 9.04 -14.84 -10.17
CA LEU A 199 9.12 -13.70 -11.09
C LEU A 199 9.18 -14.14 -12.55
N GLY A 200 10.01 -15.14 -12.85
CA GLY A 200 10.23 -15.66 -14.21
C GLY A 200 8.94 -16.04 -14.94
N PRO A 201 8.15 -16.99 -14.43
CA PRO A 201 6.91 -17.42 -15.07
C PRO A 201 5.90 -16.28 -15.21
N ARG A 202 5.74 -15.45 -14.17
CA ARG A 202 4.71 -14.40 -14.11
C ARG A 202 5.00 -13.26 -15.09
N LEU A 203 6.25 -12.83 -15.18
CA LEU A 203 6.67 -11.80 -16.13
C LEU A 203 6.65 -12.31 -17.57
N ALA A 204 7.06 -13.55 -17.81
CA ALA A 204 6.98 -14.18 -19.12
C ALA A 204 5.52 -14.28 -19.61
N GLN A 205 4.61 -14.70 -18.73
CA GLN A 205 3.16 -14.79 -19.01
C GLN A 205 2.55 -13.42 -19.32
N ALA A 206 3.00 -12.35 -18.66
CA ALA A 206 2.53 -11.00 -18.95
C ALA A 206 3.04 -10.45 -20.28
N GLY A 207 4.09 -11.04 -20.86
CA GLY A 207 4.62 -10.65 -22.16
C GLY A 207 5.99 -9.97 -22.12
N ALA A 208 6.77 -10.10 -21.04
CA ALA A 208 8.15 -9.62 -20.99
C ALA A 208 9.09 -10.50 -21.84
N ASP A 209 9.90 -9.90 -22.71
CA ASP A 209 10.85 -10.62 -23.58
C ASP A 209 12.17 -10.93 -22.89
N VAL A 210 12.59 -10.06 -21.97
CA VAL A 210 13.78 -10.23 -21.14
C VAL A 210 13.37 -10.06 -19.69
N ILE A 211 13.83 -10.97 -18.83
CA ILE A 211 13.52 -10.94 -17.40
C ILE A 211 14.81 -10.79 -16.62
N GLY A 212 14.82 -9.98 -15.58
CA GLY A 212 16.03 -9.84 -14.80
C GLY A 212 15.89 -9.18 -13.46
N LEU A 213 17.04 -8.93 -12.86
CA LEU A 213 17.17 -8.27 -11.58
C LEU A 213 18.08 -7.06 -11.71
N ASN A 214 17.70 -5.95 -11.08
CA ASN A 214 18.53 -4.76 -10.99
C ASN A 214 18.40 -4.10 -9.62
N CYS A 215 19.39 -3.27 -9.28
CA CYS A 215 19.41 -2.50 -8.04
C CYS A 215 19.42 -3.34 -6.74
N SER A 216 19.20 -2.68 -5.61
CA SER A 216 19.19 -3.16 -4.20
C SER A 216 20.44 -3.85 -3.67
N THR A 217 21.06 -4.75 -4.44
CA THR A 217 22.16 -5.57 -4.00
C THR A 217 23.30 -5.61 -5.02
N GLY A 218 24.47 -6.04 -4.53
CA GLY A 218 25.68 -6.17 -5.36
C GLY A 218 25.74 -7.46 -6.18
N PRO A 219 26.82 -7.66 -6.95
CA PRO A 219 26.95 -8.74 -7.92
C PRO A 219 26.75 -10.16 -7.37
N ARG A 220 27.13 -10.43 -6.10
CA ARG A 220 26.97 -11.76 -5.48
C ARG A 220 25.50 -12.15 -5.34
N ALA A 221 24.70 -11.31 -4.69
CA ALA A 221 23.31 -11.59 -4.37
C ALA A 221 22.45 -11.66 -5.64
N ILE A 222 22.69 -10.78 -6.62
CA ILE A 222 22.03 -10.88 -7.92
C ILE A 222 22.39 -12.18 -8.63
N LEU A 223 23.66 -12.59 -8.64
CA LEU A 223 24.05 -13.86 -9.26
C LEU A 223 23.37 -15.06 -8.61
N GLU A 224 23.38 -15.12 -7.27
CA GLU A 224 22.71 -16.18 -6.50
C GLU A 224 21.20 -16.23 -6.78
N SER A 225 20.56 -15.07 -6.91
CA SER A 225 19.13 -14.96 -7.25
C SER A 225 18.83 -15.39 -8.69
N ILE A 226 19.66 -14.95 -9.66
CA ILE A 226 19.52 -15.36 -11.06
C ILE A 226 19.66 -16.87 -11.21
N LEU A 227 20.62 -17.50 -10.52
CA LEU A 227 20.80 -18.96 -10.57
C LEU A 227 19.54 -19.72 -10.15
N ARG A 228 18.75 -19.18 -9.21
CA ARG A 228 17.46 -19.73 -8.81
C ARG A 228 16.38 -19.51 -9.87
N MET A 229 16.42 -18.37 -10.57
CA MET A 229 15.45 -18.03 -11.63
C MET A 229 15.64 -18.83 -12.92
N VAL A 230 16.85 -19.30 -13.21
CA VAL A 230 17.19 -20.03 -14.45
C VAL A 230 16.24 -21.20 -14.68
N GLU A 231 15.80 -21.92 -13.64
CA GLU A 231 14.91 -23.08 -13.77
C GLU A 231 13.45 -22.75 -14.08
N TYR A 232 13.03 -21.49 -13.96
CA TYR A 232 11.62 -21.09 -13.99
C TYR A 232 11.26 -20.18 -15.18
N THR A 233 12.18 -19.92 -16.10
CA THR A 233 11.88 -19.15 -17.30
C THR A 233 12.75 -19.53 -18.49
N ASP A 234 12.15 -19.49 -19.68
CA ASP A 234 12.83 -19.66 -20.96
C ASP A 234 13.26 -18.31 -21.58
N ARG A 235 12.86 -17.19 -20.97
CA ARG A 235 13.22 -15.85 -21.44
C ARG A 235 14.70 -15.56 -21.16
N PRO A 236 15.40 -14.84 -22.06
CA PRO A 236 16.73 -14.32 -21.79
C PRO A 236 16.81 -13.61 -20.43
N LEU A 237 17.80 -13.99 -19.62
CA LEU A 237 18.01 -13.39 -18.31
C LEU A 237 18.91 -12.16 -18.38
N SER A 238 18.54 -11.15 -17.60
CA SER A 238 19.28 -9.89 -17.43
C SER A 238 19.73 -9.67 -15.99
N ALA A 239 20.91 -9.10 -15.81
CA ALA A 239 21.40 -8.72 -14.49
C ALA A 239 22.13 -7.38 -14.50
N ARG A 240 21.70 -6.46 -13.63
CA ARG A 240 22.25 -5.11 -13.48
C ARG A 240 22.47 -4.74 -12.00
N PRO A 241 23.50 -5.30 -11.34
CA PRO A 241 23.75 -5.07 -9.92
C PRO A 241 24.25 -3.67 -9.61
N ASN A 242 24.11 -3.27 -8.34
CA ASN A 242 24.78 -2.09 -7.79
C ASN A 242 26.28 -2.32 -7.63
N ALA A 243 27.08 -1.26 -7.62
CA ALA A 243 28.52 -1.30 -7.31
C ALA A 243 28.79 -1.46 -5.80
N GLY A 244 28.23 -2.53 -5.23
CA GLY A 244 28.23 -2.78 -3.78
C GLY A 244 27.08 -2.08 -3.05
N MET A 245 27.11 -2.15 -1.72
CA MET A 245 26.19 -1.41 -0.87
C MET A 245 26.66 0.04 -0.73
N PRO A 246 25.76 1.04 -0.79
CA PRO A 246 26.13 2.42 -0.55
C PRO A 246 26.70 2.58 0.86
N ARG A 247 27.81 3.32 0.98
CA ARG A 247 28.32 3.80 2.26
C ARG A 247 28.02 5.28 2.37
N GLU A 248 27.39 5.69 3.45
CA GLU A 248 27.21 7.11 3.76
C GLU A 248 28.40 7.61 4.59
N VAL A 249 29.08 8.64 4.10
CA VAL A 249 30.17 9.32 4.81
C VAL A 249 29.91 10.83 4.69
N ASP A 250 29.71 11.50 5.83
CA ASP A 250 29.41 12.94 5.92
C ASP A 250 28.22 13.40 5.03
N GLY A 251 27.14 12.62 4.99
CA GLY A 251 25.94 12.92 4.20
C GLY A 251 26.11 12.72 2.68
N ARG A 252 27.23 12.12 2.25
CA ARG A 252 27.49 11.75 0.86
C ARG A 252 27.44 10.23 0.70
N VAL A 253 26.78 9.79 -0.36
CA VAL A 253 26.63 8.36 -0.69
C VAL A 253 27.76 7.92 -1.62
N PHE A 254 28.58 6.97 -1.17
CA PHE A 254 29.70 6.41 -1.93
C PHE A 254 29.45 4.94 -2.30
N TYR A 255 29.85 4.56 -3.50
CA TYR A 255 29.90 3.17 -3.95
C TYR A 255 31.34 2.73 -4.16
N GLU A 256 31.61 1.44 -3.97
CA GLU A 256 32.95 0.89 -4.20
C GLU A 256 33.22 0.77 -5.70
N ASN A 257 34.27 1.45 -6.20
CA ASN A 257 34.69 1.28 -7.58
C ASN A 257 35.50 -0.03 -7.72
N ASN A 258 34.89 -1.08 -8.26
CA ASN A 258 35.50 -2.40 -8.40
C ASN A 258 35.21 -3.08 -9.75
N PRO A 259 35.78 -2.56 -10.87
CA PRO A 259 35.56 -3.11 -12.21
C PRO A 259 35.97 -4.58 -12.36
N ASP A 260 37.03 -5.01 -11.67
CA ASP A 260 37.50 -6.40 -11.71
C ASP A 260 36.50 -7.38 -11.11
N TYR A 261 35.77 -6.96 -10.08
CA TYR A 261 34.70 -7.77 -9.52
C TYR A 261 33.52 -7.90 -10.49
N PHE A 262 33.16 -6.82 -11.19
CA PHE A 262 32.15 -6.85 -12.25
C PHE A 262 32.57 -7.72 -13.44
N ALA A 263 33.86 -7.74 -13.80
CA ALA A 263 34.37 -8.66 -14.81
C ALA A 263 34.20 -10.13 -14.39
N ARG A 264 34.54 -10.48 -13.13
CA ARG A 264 34.33 -11.84 -12.60
C ARG A 264 32.85 -12.22 -12.57
N PHE A 265 31.99 -11.30 -12.13
CA PHE A 265 30.55 -11.46 -12.13
C PHE A 265 30.00 -11.72 -13.54
N ALA A 266 30.35 -10.88 -14.51
CA ALA A 266 29.92 -11.02 -15.89
C ALA A 266 30.27 -12.40 -16.44
N ARG A 267 31.48 -12.90 -16.17
CA ARG A 267 31.87 -14.24 -16.60
C ARG A 267 30.98 -15.33 -16.01
N ARG A 268 30.70 -15.28 -14.71
CA ARG A 268 29.85 -16.27 -14.03
C ARG A 268 28.40 -16.19 -14.48
N PHE A 269 27.86 -14.98 -14.63
CA PHE A 269 26.50 -14.76 -15.12
C PHE A 269 26.30 -15.29 -16.54
N LEU A 270 27.25 -15.04 -17.45
CA LEU A 270 27.19 -15.58 -18.80
C LEU A 270 27.32 -17.10 -18.82
N GLN A 271 28.22 -17.67 -18.00
CA GLN A 271 28.32 -19.13 -17.83
C GLN A 271 27.02 -19.75 -17.30
N ALA A 272 26.26 -19.01 -16.50
CA ALA A 272 24.96 -19.44 -15.97
C ALA A 272 23.80 -19.32 -16.97
N GLY A 273 24.04 -18.89 -18.22
CA GLY A 273 22.96 -18.73 -19.21
C GLY A 273 22.47 -17.30 -19.39
N GLY A 274 23.00 -16.32 -18.65
CA GLY A 274 22.66 -14.92 -18.80
C GLY A 274 22.91 -14.38 -20.22
N ARG A 275 22.14 -13.38 -20.64
CA ARG A 275 22.22 -12.79 -21.99
C ARG A 275 22.31 -11.27 -22.01
N VAL A 276 21.86 -10.61 -20.95
CA VAL A 276 21.90 -9.15 -20.85
C VAL A 276 22.63 -8.73 -19.59
N LEU A 277 23.73 -8.01 -19.75
CA LEU A 277 24.54 -7.46 -18.66
C LEU A 277 24.38 -5.95 -18.60
N GLY A 278 24.57 -5.36 -17.43
CA GLY A 278 24.67 -3.91 -17.28
C GLY A 278 24.95 -3.56 -15.84
N GLY A 279 24.86 -2.28 -15.51
CA GLY A 279 25.03 -1.79 -14.15
C GLY A 279 23.82 -1.00 -13.65
N CYS A 280 23.64 -0.94 -12.34
CA CYS A 280 22.71 -0.01 -11.68
C CYS A 280 23.50 0.92 -10.74
N CYS A 281 22.93 1.40 -9.64
CA CYS A 281 23.51 2.44 -8.78
C CYS A 281 25.00 2.20 -8.44
N GLY A 282 25.81 3.25 -8.56
CA GLY A 282 27.25 3.21 -8.32
C GLY A 282 28.10 2.70 -9.48
N THR A 283 27.50 2.13 -10.53
CA THR A 283 28.28 1.64 -11.67
C THR A 283 28.70 2.78 -12.61
N THR A 284 29.93 2.68 -13.09
CA THR A 284 30.62 3.70 -13.89
C THR A 284 31.02 3.12 -15.27
N PRO A 285 31.46 3.96 -16.23
CA PRO A 285 32.00 3.48 -17.50
C PRO A 285 33.11 2.42 -17.35
N ASP A 286 33.92 2.47 -16.29
CA ASP A 286 34.95 1.45 -16.05
C ASP A 286 34.37 0.07 -15.76
N HIS A 287 33.26 0.01 -15.02
CA HIS A 287 32.54 -1.24 -14.76
C HIS A 287 31.97 -1.83 -16.05
N ILE A 288 31.33 -0.99 -16.87
CA ILE A 288 30.78 -1.41 -18.17
C ILE A 288 31.89 -1.93 -19.09
N ARG A 289 33.03 -1.24 -19.15
CA ARG A 289 34.20 -1.67 -19.93
C ARG A 289 34.73 -3.03 -19.49
N ALA A 290 34.77 -3.29 -18.19
CA ALA A 290 35.21 -4.56 -17.64
C ALA A 290 34.23 -5.71 -17.98
N MET A 291 32.92 -5.45 -17.97
CA MET A 291 31.90 -6.40 -18.39
C MET A 291 31.92 -6.65 -19.90
N ALA A 292 32.00 -5.60 -20.72
CA ALA A 292 32.06 -5.70 -22.17
C ALA A 292 33.27 -6.52 -22.65
N ARG A 293 34.45 -6.30 -22.05
CA ARG A 293 35.64 -7.12 -22.31
C ARG A 293 35.41 -8.59 -21.95
N SER A 294 34.76 -8.85 -20.82
CA SER A 294 34.44 -10.22 -20.38
C SER A 294 33.45 -10.91 -21.30
N ALA A 295 32.41 -10.19 -21.76
CA ALA A 295 31.42 -10.70 -22.71
C ALA A 295 32.08 -11.05 -24.06
N LYS A 296 32.93 -10.17 -24.58
CA LYS A 296 33.70 -10.41 -25.82
C LYS A 296 34.65 -11.61 -25.71
N ALA A 297 35.27 -11.81 -24.55
CA ALA A 297 36.23 -12.88 -24.33
C ALA A 297 35.59 -14.28 -24.22
N ILE A 298 34.37 -14.39 -23.70
CA ILE A 298 33.70 -15.70 -23.55
C ILE A 298 33.13 -16.18 -24.89
N GLY A 299 32.62 -15.28 -25.74
CA GLY A 299 31.91 -15.67 -26.97
C GLY A 299 30.65 -16.50 -26.67
N ILE A 300 29.91 -16.92 -27.70
CA ILE A 300 28.60 -17.60 -27.56
C ILE A 300 28.82 -19.11 -27.27
N GLN A 301 29.60 -19.46 -26.26
CA GLN A 301 29.84 -20.86 -25.89
C GLN A 301 28.85 -21.38 -24.82
N VAL A 302 27.76 -20.65 -24.59
CA VAL A 302 26.82 -20.94 -23.50
C VAL A 302 25.67 -21.81 -24.01
N ARG A 303 25.74 -23.10 -23.70
CA ARG A 303 24.73 -24.14 -23.97
C ARG A 303 23.31 -23.63 -23.72
N ARG A 304 22.43 -23.74 -24.73
CA ARG A 304 20.99 -23.93 -24.50
C ARG A 304 20.83 -25.32 -23.89
N GLN A 305 20.89 -25.45 -22.57
CA GLN A 305 20.18 -26.58 -21.98
C GLN A 305 18.70 -26.23 -22.08
N PRO A 306 17.86 -27.04 -22.74
CA PRO A 306 16.43 -26.87 -22.63
C PRO A 306 16.09 -27.03 -21.16
N LEU A 307 15.76 -25.91 -20.51
CA LEU A 307 15.28 -25.94 -19.15
C LEU A 307 13.97 -26.69 -19.19
N GLN A 308 13.90 -27.85 -18.54
CA GLN A 308 12.62 -28.34 -18.07
C GLN A 308 12.18 -27.29 -17.07
N VAL A 309 11.34 -26.35 -17.53
CA VAL A 309 10.71 -25.39 -16.66
C VAL A 309 9.96 -26.24 -15.64
N SER A 310 10.52 -26.31 -14.43
CA SER A 310 9.84 -26.87 -13.28
C SER A 310 8.47 -26.23 -13.27
N GLN A 311 7.39 -27.03 -13.13
CA GLN A 311 6.05 -26.46 -13.01
C GLN A 311 6.15 -25.26 -12.07
N PRO A 312 5.57 -24.10 -12.45
CA PRO A 312 5.76 -22.88 -11.69
C PRO A 312 5.52 -23.25 -10.23
N LEU A 313 6.51 -22.98 -9.36
CA LEU A 313 6.24 -22.88 -7.94
C LEU A 313 4.98 -22.03 -7.89
N GLN A 314 3.90 -22.60 -7.36
CA GLN A 314 2.64 -21.88 -7.18
C GLN A 314 2.94 -20.79 -6.16
N GLY A 315 3.61 -19.73 -6.61
CA GLY A 315 4.11 -18.59 -5.88
C GLY A 315 2.97 -17.64 -5.63
N SER A 316 2.05 -18.18 -4.85
CA SER A 316 0.90 -17.65 -4.12
C SER A 316 0.08 -18.92 -3.93
N GLU A 317 0.12 -19.56 -2.75
CA GLU A 317 -0.99 -20.46 -2.40
C GLU A 317 -2.29 -19.70 -2.70
N ARG A 318 -3.28 -20.37 -3.28
CA ARG A 318 -4.57 -19.71 -3.53
C ARG A 318 -5.04 -19.09 -2.21
N PRO A 319 -5.59 -17.86 -2.22
CA PRO A 319 -6.19 -17.26 -1.04
C PRO A 319 -7.05 -18.31 -0.33
N ARG A 320 -6.73 -18.59 0.93
CA ARG A 320 -7.53 -19.54 1.73
C ARG A 320 -8.89 -18.90 1.95
N LYS A 321 -9.96 -19.70 1.94
CA LYS A 321 -11.27 -19.17 2.28
C LYS A 321 -11.25 -18.73 3.75
N PRO A 322 -11.66 -17.50 4.10
CA PRO A 322 -11.72 -17.06 5.48
C PRO A 322 -12.60 -17.99 6.32
N CYS A 323 -12.25 -18.11 7.61
CA CYS A 323 -13.10 -18.77 8.60
C CYS A 323 -14.52 -18.15 8.59
N PRO A 324 -15.62 -18.92 8.71
CA PRO A 324 -16.96 -18.35 8.81
C PRO A 324 -17.05 -17.29 9.91
N LEU A 325 -17.76 -16.19 9.65
CA LEU A 325 -17.86 -15.06 10.59
C LEU A 325 -18.34 -15.51 11.99
N SER A 326 -19.22 -16.52 12.05
CA SER A 326 -19.74 -17.09 13.30
C SER A 326 -18.67 -17.71 14.20
N ASP A 327 -17.54 -18.12 13.62
CA ASP A 327 -16.51 -18.88 14.30
C ASP A 327 -15.31 -18.00 14.67
N ARG A 328 -15.36 -16.70 14.33
CA ARG A 328 -14.29 -15.74 14.57
C ARG A 328 -14.34 -15.13 15.97
N SER A 329 -15.54 -14.79 16.46
CA SER A 329 -15.71 -14.09 17.73
C SER A 329 -17.19 -14.07 18.17
N LYS A 330 -17.50 -13.66 19.41
CA LYS A 330 -18.90 -13.49 19.84
C LYS A 330 -19.60 -12.40 19.04
N LEU A 331 -18.90 -11.33 18.69
CA LEU A 331 -19.44 -10.29 17.81
C LEU A 331 -19.76 -10.87 16.43
N GLY A 332 -18.82 -11.60 15.82
CA GLY A 332 -19.04 -12.27 14.54
C GLY A 332 -20.21 -13.26 14.59
N GLN A 333 -20.33 -14.03 15.66
CA GLN A 333 -21.48 -14.92 15.89
C GLN A 333 -22.81 -14.16 15.97
N ALA A 334 -22.87 -13.08 16.74
CA ALA A 334 -24.09 -12.28 16.86
C ALA A 334 -24.52 -11.75 15.48
N LEU A 335 -23.59 -11.17 14.73
CA LEU A 335 -23.84 -10.62 13.40
C LEU A 335 -24.25 -11.69 12.39
N ALA A 336 -23.53 -12.82 12.34
CA ALA A 336 -23.82 -13.91 11.40
C ALA A 336 -25.16 -14.60 11.66
N THR A 337 -25.67 -14.52 12.90
CA THR A 337 -26.95 -15.15 13.29
C THR A 337 -28.11 -14.16 13.37
N GLY A 338 -27.89 -12.89 13.01
CA GLY A 338 -28.92 -11.83 13.07
C GLY A 338 -29.30 -11.43 14.50
N GLN A 339 -28.49 -11.76 15.50
CA GLN A 339 -28.69 -11.28 16.87
C GLN A 339 -28.23 -9.83 16.97
N THR A 340 -28.98 -9.01 17.72
CA THR A 340 -28.62 -7.61 17.92
C THR A 340 -27.27 -7.48 18.62
N ALA A 341 -26.27 -6.98 17.89
CA ALA A 341 -24.94 -6.76 18.42
C ALA A 341 -24.89 -5.48 19.26
N THR A 342 -24.29 -5.56 20.46
CA THR A 342 -24.15 -4.40 21.34
C THR A 342 -22.72 -4.19 21.78
N SER A 343 -22.27 -2.96 21.64
CA SER A 343 -20.91 -2.55 21.98
C SER A 343 -20.98 -1.37 22.94
N ILE A 344 -20.27 -1.41 24.07
CA ILE A 344 -20.11 -0.23 24.94
C ILE A 344 -18.70 0.32 24.80
N GLU A 345 -18.59 1.59 24.43
CA GLU A 345 -17.31 2.27 24.25
C GLU A 345 -16.73 2.71 25.60
N LEU A 346 -15.52 2.25 25.91
CA LEU A 346 -14.73 2.72 27.05
C LEU A 346 -13.36 3.20 26.57
N LEU A 347 -12.93 4.40 26.99
CA LEU A 347 -11.65 4.94 26.55
C LEU A 347 -10.49 4.37 27.38
N PRO A 348 -9.39 3.92 26.77
CA PRO A 348 -8.17 3.58 27.50
C PRO A 348 -7.68 4.76 28.36
N PRO A 349 -7.09 4.53 29.55
CA PRO A 349 -6.61 5.61 30.40
C PRO A 349 -5.39 6.33 29.81
N ARG A 350 -5.14 7.55 30.29
CA ARG A 350 -3.92 8.33 29.94
C ARG A 350 -2.71 7.95 30.80
N THR A 351 -2.91 7.11 31.80
CA THR A 351 -1.88 6.64 32.72
C THR A 351 -1.91 5.11 32.77
N PRO A 352 -0.82 4.45 33.21
CA PRO A 352 -0.76 2.98 33.25
C PRO A 352 -1.76 2.30 34.21
N ASN A 353 -2.52 3.05 35.02
CA ASN A 353 -3.46 2.47 35.98
C ASN A 353 -4.77 2.07 35.28
N MET A 354 -4.97 0.75 35.14
CA MET A 354 -6.13 0.15 34.48
C MET A 354 -7.31 -0.13 35.42
N GLN A 355 -7.14 -0.01 36.74
CA GLN A 355 -8.11 -0.51 37.73
C GLN A 355 -9.52 0.04 37.52
N ALA A 356 -9.64 1.36 37.37
CA ALA A 356 -10.94 2.01 37.15
C ALA A 356 -11.59 1.60 35.82
N LEU A 357 -10.78 1.31 34.78
CA LEU A 357 -11.31 0.81 33.51
C LEU A 357 -11.82 -0.62 33.67
N CYS A 358 -11.07 -1.51 34.33
CA CYS A 358 -11.49 -2.89 34.60
C CYS A 358 -12.79 -2.93 35.41
N GLU A 359 -12.97 -2.05 36.39
CA GLU A 359 -14.21 -1.95 37.17
C GLU A 359 -15.42 -1.55 36.31
N GLU A 360 -15.27 -0.58 35.40
CA GLU A 360 -16.36 -0.17 34.49
C GLU A 360 -16.62 -1.22 33.42
N ALA A 361 -15.58 -1.86 32.87
CA ALA A 361 -15.69 -2.95 31.91
C ALA A 361 -16.39 -4.17 32.52
N LYS A 362 -16.17 -4.46 33.81
CA LYS A 362 -16.89 -5.51 34.53
C LYS A 362 -18.38 -5.23 34.61
N LYS A 363 -18.80 -3.98 34.87
CA LYS A 363 -20.23 -3.60 34.85
C LYS A 363 -20.85 -3.82 33.47
N VAL A 364 -20.10 -3.50 32.41
CA VAL A 364 -20.53 -3.72 31.03
C VAL A 364 -20.69 -5.21 30.73
N HIS A 365 -19.73 -6.03 31.15
CA HIS A 365 -19.77 -7.48 31.00
C HIS A 365 -20.98 -8.09 31.73
N ASP A 366 -21.16 -7.74 33.01
CA ASP A 366 -22.25 -8.23 33.84
C ASP A 366 -23.64 -7.79 33.31
N ALA A 367 -23.69 -6.67 32.58
CA ALA A 367 -24.90 -6.20 31.91
C ALA A 367 -25.21 -6.92 30.57
N GLY A 368 -24.31 -7.79 30.09
CA GLY A 368 -24.52 -8.61 28.90
C GLY A 368 -24.31 -7.87 27.57
N ALA A 369 -23.41 -6.89 27.51
CA ALA A 369 -22.97 -6.34 26.23
C ALA A 369 -22.20 -7.41 25.42
N THR A 370 -22.30 -7.37 24.08
CA THR A 370 -21.57 -8.31 23.21
C THR A 370 -20.07 -8.10 23.30
N VAL A 371 -19.62 -6.84 23.23
CA VAL A 371 -18.20 -6.45 23.33
C VAL A 371 -18.00 -5.12 24.05
N VAL A 372 -16.79 -4.90 24.57
CA VAL A 372 -16.29 -3.58 24.98
C VAL A 372 -15.49 -2.97 23.84
N ASN A 373 -15.93 -1.80 23.36
CA ASN A 373 -15.27 -1.08 22.28
C ASN A 373 -14.21 -0.11 22.79
N LEU A 374 -13.03 -0.13 22.18
CA LEU A 374 -11.84 0.59 22.63
C LEU A 374 -11.34 1.54 21.52
N PRO A 375 -11.67 2.84 21.57
CA PRO A 375 -11.19 3.81 20.60
C PRO A 375 -9.69 4.08 20.69
N ASP A 376 -8.98 4.07 19.54
CA ASP A 376 -7.53 4.26 19.47
C ASP A 376 -7.14 5.73 19.44
N GLY A 377 -6.89 6.29 20.63
CA GLY A 377 -6.43 7.67 20.79
C GLY A 377 -7.34 8.70 20.10
N PRO A 378 -8.65 8.76 20.44
CA PRO A 378 -9.59 9.71 19.83
C PRO A 378 -9.07 11.15 19.99
N ARG A 379 -9.22 11.94 18.93
CA ARG A 379 -8.64 13.28 18.76
C ARG A 379 -7.12 13.29 18.93
N ALA A 380 -6.43 12.29 18.36
CA ALA A 380 -4.97 12.14 18.44
C ALA A 380 -4.40 12.28 19.86
N SER A 381 -5.07 11.67 20.85
CA SER A 381 -4.64 11.74 22.25
C SER A 381 -3.82 10.51 22.66
N ALA A 382 -2.69 10.75 23.33
CA ALA A 382 -1.84 9.68 23.84
C ALA A 382 -2.47 8.99 25.06
N ARG A 383 -2.61 7.66 24.98
CA ARG A 383 -3.24 6.79 25.99
C ARG A 383 -2.46 5.47 26.09
N VAL A 384 -2.81 4.64 27.07
CA VAL A 384 -2.35 3.24 27.09
C VAL A 384 -2.72 2.59 25.76
N SER A 385 -1.80 1.80 25.20
CA SER A 385 -2.01 1.10 23.93
C SER A 385 -3.33 0.33 23.95
N ASN A 386 -4.09 0.46 22.87
CA ASN A 386 -5.32 -0.28 22.66
C ASN A 386 -5.09 -1.80 22.75
N LEU A 387 -4.00 -2.30 22.14
CA LEU A 387 -3.67 -3.72 22.15
C LEU A 387 -3.45 -4.22 23.58
N ALA A 388 -2.67 -3.48 24.37
CA ALA A 388 -2.44 -3.82 25.77
C ALA A 388 -3.74 -3.74 26.60
N THR A 389 -4.58 -2.74 26.34
CA THR A 389 -5.87 -2.57 27.02
C THR A 389 -6.80 -3.75 26.74
N ALA A 390 -6.91 -4.17 25.48
CA ALA A 390 -7.71 -5.32 25.05
C ALA A 390 -7.30 -6.61 25.78
N VAL A 391 -6.00 -6.94 25.76
CA VAL A 391 -5.46 -8.12 26.47
C VAL A 391 -5.77 -8.10 27.96
N ILE A 392 -5.61 -6.94 28.61
CA ILE A 392 -5.86 -6.80 30.05
C ILE A 392 -7.34 -7.04 30.35
N LEU A 393 -8.25 -6.42 29.60
CA LEU A 393 -9.69 -6.60 29.83
C LEU A 393 -10.14 -8.05 29.55
N GLU A 394 -9.67 -8.68 28.48
CA GLU A 394 -10.04 -10.06 28.17
C GLU A 394 -9.52 -11.05 29.21
N ARG A 395 -8.30 -10.84 29.74
CA ARG A 395 -7.72 -11.73 30.76
C ARG A 395 -8.25 -11.49 32.17
N GLU A 396 -8.43 -10.24 32.57
CA GLU A 396 -8.80 -9.89 33.96
C GLU A 396 -10.31 -9.84 34.17
N VAL A 397 -11.08 -9.44 33.14
CA VAL A 397 -12.54 -9.28 33.22
C VAL A 397 -13.28 -10.39 32.48
N GLY A 398 -12.69 -10.99 31.44
CA GLY A 398 -13.35 -12.01 30.61
C GLY A 398 -14.33 -11.44 29.58
N VAL A 399 -14.26 -10.12 29.33
CA VAL A 399 -15.09 -9.44 28.35
C VAL A 399 -14.37 -9.33 27.03
N GLU A 400 -15.02 -9.78 25.96
CA GLU A 400 -14.48 -9.68 24.60
C GLU A 400 -14.40 -8.21 24.18
N THR A 401 -13.32 -7.85 23.49
CA THR A 401 -13.06 -6.46 23.12
C THR A 401 -13.16 -6.24 21.62
N LEU A 402 -13.55 -5.02 21.23
CA LEU A 402 -13.44 -4.50 19.87
C LEU A 402 -12.35 -3.43 19.87
N LEU A 403 -11.24 -3.75 19.20
CA LEU A 403 -10.07 -2.91 19.15
C LEU A 403 -10.17 -1.95 17.96
N HIS A 404 -10.25 -0.64 18.19
CA HIS A 404 -9.97 0.28 17.09
C HIS A 404 -8.49 0.20 16.73
N PHE A 405 -8.18 0.18 15.44
CA PHE A 405 -6.83 0.19 14.91
C PHE A 405 -6.64 1.38 13.97
N CYS A 406 -5.77 2.30 14.36
CA CYS A 406 -5.58 3.59 13.69
C CYS A 406 -4.39 3.59 12.72
N CYS A 407 -4.57 4.19 11.53
CA CYS A 407 -3.52 4.28 10.51
C CYS A 407 -2.55 5.47 10.69
N ARG A 408 -2.89 6.41 11.58
CA ARG A 408 -2.22 7.72 11.71
C ARG A 408 -0.75 7.67 12.09
N ASP A 409 -0.41 6.84 13.07
CA ASP A 409 0.81 6.94 13.86
C ASP A 409 1.73 5.71 13.73
N ARG A 410 1.39 4.77 12.84
CA ARG A 410 2.15 3.54 12.58
C ARG A 410 2.55 3.46 11.12
N ASN A 411 3.75 2.97 10.84
CA ASN A 411 4.16 2.61 9.47
C ASN A 411 3.68 1.18 9.16
N LEU A 412 3.72 0.77 7.89
CA LEU A 412 3.23 -0.55 7.47
C LEU A 412 3.88 -1.71 8.25
N LEU A 413 5.17 -1.61 8.56
CA LEU A 413 5.89 -2.62 9.35
C LEU A 413 5.33 -2.74 10.77
N GLY A 414 5.11 -1.61 11.44
CA GLY A 414 4.52 -1.55 12.77
C GLY A 414 3.08 -2.06 12.78
N MET A 415 2.27 -1.67 11.78
CA MET A 415 0.90 -2.16 11.65
C MET A 415 0.86 -3.68 11.49
N GLN A 416 1.66 -4.23 10.58
CA GLN A 416 1.68 -5.67 10.35
C GLN A 416 2.17 -6.44 11.58
N SER A 417 3.18 -5.93 12.29
CA SER A 417 3.64 -6.50 13.56
C SER A 417 2.55 -6.49 14.64
N ASP A 418 1.86 -5.37 14.82
CA ASP A 418 0.80 -5.24 15.83
C ASP A 418 -0.39 -6.15 15.51
N LEU A 419 -0.79 -6.27 14.23
CA LEU A 419 -1.87 -7.15 13.79
C LEU A 419 -1.52 -8.63 13.98
N MET A 420 -0.31 -9.06 13.59
CA MET A 420 0.14 -10.42 13.89
C MET A 420 0.18 -10.68 15.40
N GLY A 421 0.57 -9.67 16.19
CA GLY A 421 0.50 -9.72 17.65
C GLY A 421 -0.94 -9.88 18.17
N ALA A 422 -1.90 -9.14 17.63
CA ALA A 422 -3.31 -9.26 17.96
C ALA A 422 -3.85 -10.67 17.67
N ALA A 423 -3.54 -11.22 16.49
CA ALA A 423 -3.91 -12.59 16.14
C ALA A 423 -3.28 -13.64 17.07
N ALA A 424 -2.00 -13.48 17.40
CA ALA A 424 -1.30 -14.37 18.34
C ALA A 424 -1.83 -14.28 19.79
N LEU A 425 -2.48 -13.17 20.13
CA LEU A 425 -3.15 -12.94 21.40
C LEU A 425 -4.65 -13.29 21.36
N GLU A 426 -5.14 -13.81 20.23
CA GLU A 426 -6.55 -14.18 19.98
C GLU A 426 -7.53 -12.99 20.06
N LEU A 427 -7.04 -11.78 19.80
CA LEU A 427 -7.87 -10.57 19.70
C LEU A 427 -8.49 -10.48 18.31
N ASN A 428 -9.69 -11.01 18.17
CA ASN A 428 -10.28 -11.22 16.85
C ASN A 428 -11.12 -10.04 16.33
N ASN A 429 -11.60 -9.12 17.15
CA ASN A 429 -12.43 -8.02 16.67
C ASN A 429 -11.61 -6.75 16.45
N ILE A 430 -11.58 -6.25 15.21
CA ILE A 430 -10.82 -5.06 14.85
C ILE A 430 -11.73 -4.07 14.12
N LEU A 431 -11.78 -2.82 14.59
CA LEU A 431 -12.39 -1.71 13.88
C LEU A 431 -11.29 -0.85 13.24
N VAL A 432 -11.24 -0.83 11.91
CA VAL A 432 -10.25 -0.06 11.18
C VAL A 432 -10.68 1.40 11.04
N VAL A 433 -9.76 2.31 11.40
CA VAL A 433 -9.95 3.76 11.27
C VAL A 433 -8.72 4.43 10.68
N THR A 434 -8.92 5.44 9.81
CA THR A 434 -7.79 6.25 9.31
C THR A 434 -7.14 7.03 10.46
N GLY A 435 -7.96 7.60 11.35
CA GLY A 435 -7.52 8.35 12.51
C GLY A 435 -7.57 9.87 12.35
N ASP A 436 -7.79 10.56 13.47
CA ASP A 436 -7.79 12.03 13.52
C ASP A 436 -6.37 12.58 13.34
N PRO A 437 -6.14 13.59 12.49
CA PRO A 437 -4.80 14.09 12.23
C PRO A 437 -4.10 14.63 13.50
N PRO A 438 -2.77 14.46 13.64
CA PRO A 438 -2.07 14.77 14.89
C PRO A 438 -2.22 16.20 15.42
N TYR A 439 -2.42 17.19 14.53
CA TYR A 439 -2.58 18.60 14.93
C TYR A 439 -3.82 18.85 15.80
N LEU A 440 -4.79 17.92 15.85
CA LEU A 440 -5.94 17.98 16.75
C LEU A 440 -5.63 17.47 18.16
N GLY A 441 -4.47 16.85 18.36
CA GLY A 441 -4.09 16.13 19.55
C GLY A 441 -3.26 16.89 20.56
N ASN A 442 -2.69 16.13 21.50
CA ASN A 442 -1.86 16.68 22.58
C ASN A 442 -0.47 17.13 22.12
N TYR A 443 -0.02 16.63 20.97
CA TYR A 443 1.31 16.87 20.42
C TYR A 443 1.16 17.22 18.94
N PRO A 444 0.79 18.47 18.60
CA PRO A 444 0.41 18.82 17.24
C PRO A 444 1.56 18.74 16.21
N ASP A 445 2.82 18.80 16.69
CA ASP A 445 4.02 18.81 15.83
C ASP A 445 4.58 17.40 15.53
N VAL A 446 3.91 16.31 15.96
CA VAL A 446 4.39 14.95 15.69
C VAL A 446 4.16 14.56 14.23
N THR A 447 5.10 13.81 13.68
CA THR A 447 5.01 13.31 12.30
C THR A 447 3.82 12.37 12.14
N ALA A 448 2.96 12.68 11.18
CA ALA A 448 1.92 11.78 10.74
C ALA A 448 2.52 10.75 9.78
N VAL A 449 2.20 9.47 9.98
CA VAL A 449 2.76 8.38 9.16
C VAL A 449 1.86 8.12 7.95
N PHE A 450 0.62 7.70 8.17
CA PHE A 450 -0.39 7.47 7.12
C PHE A 450 0.15 6.72 5.88
N ASP A 451 1.00 5.70 6.07
CA ASP A 451 1.48 4.86 4.97
C ASP A 451 0.32 4.20 4.21
N VAL A 452 -0.80 3.98 4.90
CA VAL A 452 -2.05 3.43 4.39
C VAL A 452 -3.24 4.15 5.02
N ASP A 453 -4.40 4.15 4.35
CA ASP A 453 -5.66 4.62 4.93
C ASP A 453 -6.56 3.46 5.38
N SER A 454 -7.75 3.76 5.92
CA SER A 454 -8.66 2.70 6.38
C SER A 454 -9.08 1.69 5.30
N ILE A 455 -9.13 2.07 4.03
CA ILE A 455 -9.49 1.13 2.95
C ILE A 455 -8.33 0.18 2.69
N GLY A 456 -7.11 0.72 2.55
CA GLY A 456 -5.93 -0.10 2.37
C GLY A 456 -5.69 -1.03 3.55
N LEU A 457 -5.94 -0.58 4.78
CA LEU A 457 -5.84 -1.41 5.98
C LEU A 457 -6.92 -2.51 6.01
N CYS A 458 -8.16 -2.25 5.55
CA CYS A 458 -9.16 -3.31 5.39
C CYS A 458 -8.65 -4.43 4.47
N ASN A 459 -8.05 -4.06 3.33
CA ASN A 459 -7.48 -5.04 2.39
C ASN A 459 -6.30 -5.82 2.99
N ILE A 460 -5.50 -5.20 3.86
CA ILE A 460 -4.43 -5.91 4.58
C ILE A 460 -5.02 -6.95 5.53
N LEU A 461 -6.04 -6.59 6.33
CA LEU A 461 -6.67 -7.56 7.23
C LEU A 461 -7.42 -8.66 6.48
N ASP A 462 -8.06 -8.34 5.36
CA ASP A 462 -8.70 -9.34 4.51
C ASP A 462 -7.67 -10.33 3.92
N ASN A 463 -6.53 -9.83 3.42
CA ASN A 463 -5.42 -10.69 3.01
C ASN A 463 -4.95 -11.62 4.14
N LEU A 464 -4.78 -11.10 5.35
CA LEU A 464 -4.38 -11.90 6.51
C LEU A 464 -5.41 -13.00 6.82
N ASN A 465 -6.71 -12.69 6.70
CA ASN A 465 -7.80 -13.66 6.86
C ASN A 465 -7.80 -14.73 5.75
N HIS A 466 -7.25 -14.40 4.58
CA HIS A 466 -7.01 -15.34 3.48
C HIS A 466 -5.65 -16.06 3.57
N GLY A 467 -4.89 -15.85 4.66
CA GLY A 467 -3.57 -16.44 4.85
C GLY A 467 -2.50 -15.82 3.95
N LEU A 468 -2.63 -14.54 3.62
CA LEU A 468 -1.69 -13.77 2.82
C LEU A 468 -1.14 -12.57 3.59
N ASP A 469 0.14 -12.26 3.42
CA ASP A 469 0.74 -11.02 3.91
C ASP A 469 0.42 -9.82 2.99
N LEU A 470 0.89 -8.62 3.36
CA LEU A 470 0.78 -7.39 2.56
C LEU A 470 1.28 -7.54 1.11
N GLY A 471 2.29 -8.39 0.90
CA GLY A 471 2.88 -8.66 -0.40
C GLY A 471 2.15 -9.72 -1.22
N GLY A 472 1.08 -10.31 -0.68
CA GLY A 472 0.37 -11.42 -1.28
C GLY A 472 1.10 -12.77 -1.13
N ASN A 473 2.07 -12.87 -0.22
CA ASN A 473 2.76 -14.12 0.08
C ASN A 473 1.98 -14.91 1.13
N ALA A 474 1.98 -16.24 1.01
CA ALA A 474 1.30 -17.09 1.98
C ALA A 474 1.98 -17.01 3.36
N ILE A 475 1.16 -16.91 4.41
CA ILE A 475 1.57 -17.09 5.81
C ILE A 475 1.16 -18.48 6.30
N ASP A 476 1.85 -18.98 7.31
CA ASP A 476 1.63 -20.32 7.86
C ASP A 476 0.21 -20.48 8.42
N GLN A 477 -0.24 -19.49 9.20
CA GLN A 477 -1.55 -19.45 9.83
C GLN A 477 -2.35 -18.22 9.36
N GLN A 478 -3.56 -18.47 8.84
CA GLN A 478 -4.50 -17.39 8.53
C GLN A 478 -5.03 -16.75 9.82
N THR A 479 -5.33 -15.46 9.77
CA THR A 479 -5.99 -14.77 10.89
C THR A 479 -7.49 -15.03 10.86
N HIS A 480 -8.17 -14.79 11.99
CA HIS A 480 -9.61 -14.95 12.13
C HIS A 480 -10.28 -13.64 12.55
N PHE A 481 -9.88 -12.52 11.96
CA PHE A 481 -10.42 -11.22 12.34
C PHE A 481 -11.87 -11.06 11.90
N CYS A 482 -12.73 -10.63 12.84
CA CYS A 482 -14.00 -9.97 12.58
C CYS A 482 -13.69 -8.50 12.28
N LEU A 483 -13.67 -8.15 11.00
CA LEU A 483 -13.20 -6.88 10.48
C LEU A 483 -14.34 -5.87 10.39
N GLY A 484 -14.26 -4.77 11.14
CA GLY A 484 -15.18 -3.66 11.04
C GLY A 484 -14.53 -2.40 10.46
N ALA A 485 -15.33 -1.49 9.92
CA ALA A 485 -14.87 -0.16 9.55
C ALA A 485 -15.80 0.96 10.02
N ALA A 486 -15.25 2.16 10.19
CA ALA A 486 -16.04 3.33 10.54
C ALA A 486 -16.83 3.89 9.35
N LEU A 487 -18.03 4.40 9.63
CA LEU A 487 -18.93 5.11 8.71
C LEU A 487 -19.30 6.47 9.29
N ASN A 488 -19.15 7.56 8.53
CA ASN A 488 -19.53 8.89 9.00
C ASN A 488 -20.89 9.34 8.44
N PRO A 489 -21.97 9.35 9.24
CA PRO A 489 -23.30 9.74 8.78
C PRO A 489 -23.47 11.23 8.51
N THR A 490 -22.57 12.07 8.99
CA THR A 490 -22.64 13.53 8.84
C THR A 490 -21.43 14.09 8.09
N ALA A 491 -20.86 13.28 7.19
CA ALA A 491 -19.78 13.71 6.32
C ALA A 491 -20.20 14.94 5.50
N LEU A 492 -19.32 15.96 5.45
CA LEU A 492 -19.54 17.17 4.65
C LEU A 492 -19.77 16.86 3.16
N ASP A 493 -19.11 15.80 2.69
CA ASP A 493 -19.25 15.25 1.33
C ASP A 493 -19.75 13.81 1.45
N LEU A 494 -21.08 13.65 1.49
CA LEU A 494 -21.74 12.37 1.69
C LEU A 494 -21.54 11.43 0.49
N ASP A 495 -21.46 11.97 -0.73
CA ASP A 495 -21.20 11.18 -1.94
C ASP A 495 -19.84 10.50 -1.87
N ARG A 496 -18.82 11.26 -1.45
CA ARG A 496 -17.48 10.73 -1.24
C ARG A 496 -17.42 9.71 -0.10
N GLU A 497 -18.13 9.93 1.00
CA GLU A 497 -18.16 8.97 2.11
C GLU A 497 -18.80 7.64 1.69
N ILE A 498 -19.91 7.68 0.94
CA ILE A 498 -20.56 6.47 0.40
C ILE A 498 -19.66 5.75 -0.61
N ALA A 499 -18.96 6.48 -1.48
CA ALA A 499 -18.01 5.87 -2.42
C ALA A 499 -16.87 5.15 -1.68
N ARG A 500 -16.30 5.79 -0.65
CA ARG A 500 -15.26 5.18 0.19
C ARG A 500 -15.79 4.01 1.01
N TYR A 501 -17.04 4.08 1.45
CA TYR A 501 -17.70 2.97 2.13
C TYR A 501 -17.79 1.74 1.24
N ARG A 502 -18.19 1.91 -0.03
CA ARG A 502 -18.23 0.80 -1.01
C ARG A 502 -16.87 0.14 -1.17
N TRP A 503 -15.79 0.91 -1.24
CA TRP A 503 -14.43 0.33 -1.28
C TRP A 503 -14.06 -0.47 -0.04
N LYS A 504 -14.57 -0.11 1.14
CA LYS A 504 -14.40 -0.93 2.36
C LYS A 504 -15.24 -2.21 2.30
N VAL A 505 -16.47 -2.14 1.78
CA VAL A 505 -17.32 -3.33 1.54
C VAL A 505 -16.64 -4.28 0.56
N ASP A 506 -16.13 -3.76 -0.55
CA ASP A 506 -15.40 -4.53 -1.56
C ASP A 506 -14.11 -5.15 -1.00
N ALA A 507 -13.49 -4.51 0.00
CA ALA A 507 -12.33 -5.02 0.72
C ALA A 507 -12.66 -6.14 1.72
N GLY A 508 -13.94 -6.48 1.94
CA GLY A 508 -14.35 -7.62 2.77
C GLY A 508 -14.58 -7.30 4.25
N ILE A 509 -14.99 -6.08 4.61
CA ILE A 509 -15.43 -5.80 5.99
C ILE A 509 -16.67 -6.66 6.36
N ASP A 510 -16.71 -7.14 7.59
CA ASP A 510 -17.81 -7.96 8.13
C ASP A 510 -18.92 -7.09 8.77
N PHE A 511 -18.60 -5.86 9.21
CA PHE A 511 -19.57 -4.92 9.81
C PHE A 511 -19.08 -3.47 9.74
N SER A 512 -19.95 -2.53 10.14
CA SER A 512 -19.59 -1.12 10.25
C SER A 512 -20.11 -0.46 11.52
N ILE A 513 -19.38 0.54 12.02
CA ILE A 513 -19.80 1.35 13.17
C ILE A 513 -19.90 2.81 12.73
N THR A 514 -21.01 3.47 13.08
CA THR A 514 -21.16 4.89 12.80
C THR A 514 -20.58 5.77 13.90
N GLN A 515 -20.24 7.02 13.57
CA GLN A 515 -20.13 8.05 14.60
C GLN A 515 -21.50 8.28 15.30
N PRO A 516 -21.54 8.93 16.47
CA PRO A 516 -22.78 9.21 17.19
C PRO A 516 -23.85 9.90 16.33
N ILE A 517 -25.04 9.30 16.29
CA ILE A 517 -26.18 9.78 15.52
C ILE A 517 -27.08 10.64 16.43
N PHE A 518 -27.13 11.93 16.16
CA PHE A 518 -28.10 12.85 16.75
C PHE A 518 -29.15 13.32 15.75
N ASP A 519 -28.85 13.22 14.44
CA ASP A 519 -29.76 13.52 13.35
C ASP A 519 -30.22 12.21 12.69
N VAL A 520 -31.24 11.59 13.29
CA VAL A 520 -31.79 10.30 12.85
C VAL A 520 -32.34 10.37 11.41
N PRO A 521 -33.12 11.39 11.00
CA PRO A 521 -33.58 11.51 9.61
C PRO A 521 -32.45 11.46 8.58
N SER A 522 -31.38 12.25 8.76
CA SER A 522 -30.25 12.27 7.83
C SER A 522 -29.53 10.92 7.77
N PHE A 523 -29.44 10.20 8.90
CA PHE A 523 -28.87 8.86 8.90
C PHE A 523 -29.75 7.84 8.16
N LEU A 524 -31.07 7.90 8.30
CA LEU A 524 -31.98 7.05 7.54
C LEU A 524 -31.87 7.28 6.03
N GLU A 525 -31.74 8.54 5.60
CA GLU A 525 -31.49 8.88 4.19
C GLU A 525 -30.15 8.33 3.69
N MET A 526 -29.12 8.31 4.55
CA MET A 526 -27.84 7.68 4.21
C MET A 526 -28.00 6.16 4.03
N LEU A 527 -28.70 5.48 4.95
CA LEU A 527 -28.92 4.04 4.87
C LEU A 527 -29.57 3.64 3.54
N ASP A 528 -30.54 4.43 3.06
CA ASP A 528 -31.23 4.19 1.78
C ASP A 528 -30.29 4.32 0.55
N ARG A 529 -29.09 4.88 0.73
CA ARG A 529 -28.08 5.05 -0.33
C ARG A 529 -26.94 4.04 -0.25
N LEU A 530 -26.84 3.28 0.84
CA LEU A 530 -25.86 2.21 1.00
C LEU A 530 -26.26 0.98 0.16
N PRO A 531 -25.32 0.07 -0.16
CA PRO A 531 -25.66 -1.18 -0.85
C PRO A 531 -26.66 -2.02 -0.05
N GLU A 532 -27.69 -2.57 -0.70
CA GLU A 532 -28.70 -3.42 -0.05
C GLU A 532 -28.09 -4.68 0.58
N ASP A 533 -27.12 -5.31 -0.10
CA ASP A 533 -26.37 -6.47 0.40
C ASP A 533 -25.12 -6.05 1.20
N GLY A 534 -25.16 -4.88 1.83
CA GLY A 534 -24.06 -4.36 2.65
C GLY A 534 -23.85 -5.14 3.96
N PRO A 535 -22.70 -4.97 4.60
CA PRO A 535 -22.43 -5.59 5.89
C PRO A 535 -23.29 -4.94 6.99
N PRO A 536 -23.60 -5.68 8.08
CA PRO A 536 -24.31 -5.17 9.24
C PRO A 536 -23.77 -3.84 9.79
N ILE A 537 -24.67 -2.97 10.26
CA ILE A 537 -24.35 -1.65 10.79
C ILE A 537 -24.68 -1.60 12.28
N LEU A 538 -23.73 -1.13 13.08
CA LEU A 538 -23.93 -0.75 14.48
C LEU A 538 -24.04 0.77 14.57
N ALA A 539 -25.24 1.24 14.87
CA ALA A 539 -25.52 2.67 15.03
C ALA A 539 -24.86 3.23 16.30
N GLY A 540 -24.13 4.32 16.15
CA GLY A 540 -23.49 5.04 17.25
C GLY A 540 -24.50 5.84 18.07
N ILE A 541 -24.57 5.56 19.37
CA ILE A 541 -25.49 6.19 20.33
C ILE A 541 -24.70 6.84 21.45
N TRP A 542 -25.02 8.10 21.76
CA TRP A 542 -24.32 8.86 22.81
C TRP A 542 -25.29 9.42 23.85
N PRO A 543 -25.35 8.84 25.07
CA PRO A 543 -26.15 9.38 26.17
C PRO A 543 -25.56 10.70 26.68
N LEU A 544 -26.17 11.83 26.38
CA LEU A 544 -25.65 13.15 26.80
C LEU A 544 -25.70 13.31 28.32
N ARG A 545 -24.75 14.08 28.89
CA ARG A 545 -24.70 14.31 30.36
C ARG A 545 -25.05 15.74 30.78
N SER A 546 -24.93 16.70 29.87
CA SER A 546 -25.17 18.12 30.13
C SER A 546 -25.23 18.90 28.82
N LEU A 547 -25.78 20.11 28.86
CA LEU A 547 -25.73 21.05 27.73
C LEU A 547 -24.30 21.28 27.24
N ARG A 548 -23.36 21.54 28.17
CA ARG A 548 -21.94 21.75 27.83
C ARG A 548 -21.33 20.55 27.09
N ASN A 549 -21.75 19.33 27.44
CA ASN A 549 -21.29 18.13 26.72
C ASN A 549 -21.86 18.08 25.30
N ALA A 550 -23.14 18.45 25.12
CA ALA A 550 -23.78 18.52 23.81
C ALA A 550 -23.17 19.60 22.91
N GLU A 551 -22.94 20.80 23.46
CA GLU A 551 -22.28 21.92 22.74
C GLU A 551 -20.85 21.56 22.31
N PHE A 552 -20.09 20.89 23.19
CA PHE A 552 -18.76 20.38 22.85
C PHE A 552 -18.79 19.40 21.67
N LEU A 553 -19.76 18.46 21.67
CA LEU A 553 -19.91 17.51 20.56
C LEU A 553 -20.29 18.22 19.26
N ALA A 554 -21.18 19.22 19.33
CA ALA A 554 -21.64 19.96 18.16
C ALA A 554 -20.57 20.86 17.54
N ALA A 555 -19.67 21.44 18.36
CA ALA A 555 -18.75 22.47 17.91
C ALA A 555 -17.29 21.99 17.76
N GLU A 556 -16.86 20.99 18.54
CA GLU A 556 -15.44 20.62 18.66
C GLU A 556 -15.13 19.18 18.23
N VAL A 557 -16.14 18.37 17.88
CA VAL A 557 -15.93 16.97 17.46
C VAL A 557 -16.20 16.82 15.95
N PRO A 558 -15.15 16.64 15.13
CA PRO A 558 -15.31 16.47 13.69
C PRO A 558 -16.21 15.28 13.33
N GLY A 559 -17.15 15.51 12.40
CA GLY A 559 -18.08 14.48 11.94
C GLY A 559 -19.23 14.16 12.91
N VAL A 560 -19.44 15.00 13.93
CA VAL A 560 -20.63 14.94 14.79
C VAL A 560 -21.44 16.21 14.60
N SER A 561 -22.68 16.05 14.19
CA SER A 561 -23.68 17.13 14.13
C SER A 561 -24.74 16.91 15.19
N VAL A 562 -25.04 17.94 16.00
CA VAL A 562 -26.11 17.90 17.00
C VAL A 562 -27.18 18.93 16.60
N PRO A 563 -28.41 18.51 16.27
CA PRO A 563 -29.48 19.44 15.93
C PRO A 563 -29.79 20.44 17.04
N GLU A 564 -30.09 21.70 16.70
CA GLU A 564 -30.42 22.76 17.69
C GLU A 564 -31.61 22.36 18.57
N ALA A 565 -32.58 21.61 18.04
CA ALA A 565 -33.70 21.09 18.82
C ALA A 565 -33.26 20.22 20.00
N LEU A 566 -32.19 19.44 19.86
CA LEU A 566 -31.63 18.65 20.96
C LEU A 566 -30.85 19.53 21.95
N LEU A 567 -30.14 20.55 21.45
CA LEU A 567 -29.47 21.54 22.31
C LEU A 567 -30.48 22.30 23.17
N ASP A 568 -31.63 22.69 22.62
CA ASP A 568 -32.73 23.31 23.34
C ASP A 568 -33.31 22.40 24.44
N ARG A 569 -33.54 21.12 24.14
CA ARG A 569 -33.98 20.13 25.14
C ARG A 569 -32.98 20.01 26.28
N MET A 570 -31.69 19.90 25.96
CA MET A 570 -30.62 19.82 26.96
C MET A 570 -30.49 21.11 27.77
N ARG A 571 -30.74 22.27 27.17
CA ARG A 571 -30.75 23.59 27.82
C ARG A 571 -31.88 23.69 28.83
N GLU A 572 -33.09 23.28 28.46
CA GLU A 572 -34.25 23.28 29.35
C GLU A 572 -34.10 22.27 30.49
N ALA A 573 -33.62 21.05 30.20
CA ALA A 573 -33.30 20.07 31.22
C ALA A 573 -32.20 20.54 32.17
N GLY A 574 -31.18 21.22 31.64
CA GLY A 574 -30.09 21.83 32.41
C GLY A 574 -30.57 22.86 33.45
N ARG A 575 -31.61 23.64 33.13
CA ARG A 575 -32.23 24.59 34.08
C ARG A 575 -32.87 23.88 35.28
N ARG A 576 -33.35 22.65 35.09
CA ARG A 576 -33.94 21.81 36.14
C ARG A 576 -32.90 21.09 37.01
N GLY A 577 -31.63 21.09 36.61
CA GLY A 577 -30.52 20.54 37.37
C GLY A 577 -29.73 19.46 36.63
N ARG A 578 -28.60 19.05 37.23
CA ARG A 578 -27.65 18.10 36.61
C ARG A 578 -28.26 16.72 36.37
N GLU A 579 -29.08 16.25 37.30
CA GLU A 579 -29.75 14.95 37.18
C GLU A 579 -30.79 14.98 36.06
N ALA A 580 -31.63 16.01 36.01
CA ALA A 580 -32.59 16.21 34.93
C ALA A 580 -31.93 16.28 33.55
N ALA A 581 -30.77 16.94 33.41
CA ALA A 581 -30.01 16.96 32.15
C ALA A 581 -29.44 15.58 31.77
N ALA A 582 -29.01 14.77 32.74
CA ALA A 582 -28.53 13.42 32.48
C ALA A 582 -29.68 12.48 32.09
N GLU A 583 -30.84 12.62 32.72
CA GLU A 583 -32.06 11.88 32.36
C GLU A 583 -32.53 12.23 30.94
N GLU A 584 -32.54 13.52 30.58
CA GLU A 584 -32.89 13.97 29.22
C GLU A 584 -31.92 13.41 28.18
N GLY A 585 -30.62 13.41 28.46
CA GLY A 585 -29.63 12.86 27.55
C GLY A 585 -29.73 11.35 27.36
N VAL A 586 -30.17 10.61 28.38
CA VAL A 586 -30.54 9.18 28.23
C VAL A 586 -31.82 9.05 27.40
N ALA A 587 -32.85 9.87 27.66
CA ALA A 587 -34.09 9.84 26.89
C ALA A 587 -33.86 10.06 25.38
N ILE A 588 -33.05 11.06 25.01
CA ILE A 588 -32.64 11.31 23.61
C ILE A 588 -31.98 10.08 23.00
N ALA A 589 -31.09 9.40 23.73
CA ALA A 589 -30.43 8.20 23.26
C ALA A 589 -31.40 7.02 23.07
N LEU A 590 -32.38 6.87 23.96
CA LEU A 590 -33.43 5.84 23.84
C LEU A 590 -34.34 6.10 22.63
N GLU A 591 -34.76 7.35 22.41
CA GLU A 591 -35.54 7.74 21.23
C GLU A 591 -34.81 7.42 19.92
N ALA A 592 -33.50 7.67 19.86
CA ALA A 592 -32.68 7.31 18.71
C ALA A 592 -32.59 5.79 18.50
N VAL A 593 -32.45 5.01 19.58
CA VAL A 593 -32.48 3.53 19.52
C VAL A 593 -33.82 3.04 18.99
N GLU A 594 -34.94 3.54 19.51
CA GLU A 594 -36.28 3.14 19.07
C GLU A 594 -36.51 3.44 17.59
N ALA A 595 -36.06 4.61 17.12
CA ALA A 595 -36.21 5.00 15.72
C ALA A 595 -35.34 4.17 14.76
N LEU A 596 -34.23 3.60 15.25
CA LEU A 596 -33.25 2.86 14.43
C LEU A 596 -33.33 1.35 14.58
N ALA A 597 -34.00 0.81 15.60
CA ALA A 597 -33.97 -0.62 15.93
C ALA A 597 -34.40 -1.57 14.79
N THR A 598 -35.24 -1.11 13.86
CA THR A 598 -35.67 -1.90 12.69
C THR A 598 -34.86 -1.62 11.43
N ARG A 599 -33.83 -0.78 11.52
CA ARG A 599 -33.04 -0.28 10.38
C ARG A 599 -31.56 -0.64 10.48
N VAL A 600 -31.10 -1.15 11.62
CA VAL A 600 -29.71 -1.54 11.88
C VAL A 600 -29.64 -2.83 12.70
N GLU A 601 -28.52 -3.54 12.60
CA GLU A 601 -28.30 -4.84 13.21
C GLU A 601 -27.72 -4.74 14.64
N GLY A 602 -27.33 -3.54 15.06
CA GLY A 602 -26.78 -3.35 16.40
C GLY A 602 -26.55 -1.90 16.78
N PHE A 603 -25.97 -1.72 17.97
CA PHE A 603 -25.70 -0.40 18.55
C PHE A 603 -24.33 -0.34 19.23
N GLN A 604 -23.58 0.72 18.93
CA GLN A 604 -22.37 1.12 19.65
C GLN A 604 -22.73 2.28 20.57
N ILE A 605 -22.70 2.05 21.88
CA ILE A 605 -23.14 3.00 22.90
C ILE A 605 -21.93 3.59 23.60
N ALA A 606 -21.76 4.90 23.53
CA ALA A 606 -20.69 5.57 24.23
C ALA A 606 -20.91 5.59 25.75
N ALA A 607 -19.84 5.47 26.53
CA ALA A 607 -19.85 5.70 27.98
C ALA A 607 -19.21 7.07 28.30
N PRO A 608 -19.99 8.17 28.33
CA PRO A 608 -19.46 9.50 28.60
C PRO A 608 -18.64 9.55 29.89
N PHE A 609 -17.44 10.13 29.79
CA PHE A 609 -16.49 10.22 30.91
C PHE A 609 -16.07 8.85 31.49
N ASN A 610 -16.12 7.79 30.69
CA ASN A 610 -15.87 6.41 31.10
C ASN A 610 -16.75 5.96 32.27
N LYS A 611 -18.02 6.35 32.28
CA LYS A 611 -19.01 5.86 33.23
C LYS A 611 -19.99 4.97 32.49
N ALA A 612 -19.99 3.68 32.82
CA ALA A 612 -20.79 2.68 32.11
C ALA A 612 -22.28 2.83 32.39
N GLU A 613 -22.67 3.36 33.55
CA GLU A 613 -24.08 3.39 34.00
C GLU A 613 -25.07 3.98 32.97
N PRO A 614 -24.83 5.16 32.35
CA PRO A 614 -25.75 5.69 31.33
C PRO A 614 -25.82 4.81 30.08
N ALA A 615 -24.70 4.20 29.68
CA ALA A 615 -24.66 3.29 28.54
C ALA A 615 -25.41 1.98 28.83
N ILE A 616 -25.27 1.44 30.04
CA ILE A 616 -25.98 0.23 30.51
C ILE A 616 -27.50 0.46 30.53
N ARG A 617 -27.97 1.67 30.86
CA ARG A 617 -29.40 2.00 30.79
C ARG A 617 -29.95 1.91 29.37
N VAL A 618 -29.19 2.38 28.38
CA VAL A 618 -29.54 2.27 26.96
C VAL A 618 -29.45 0.82 26.48
N LEU A 619 -28.40 0.09 26.89
CA LEU A 619 -28.22 -1.34 26.58
C LEU A 619 -29.44 -2.18 26.99
N LYS A 620 -30.00 -1.93 28.18
CA LYS A 620 -31.18 -2.65 28.67
C LYS A 620 -32.41 -2.46 27.78
N LEU A 621 -32.58 -1.27 27.19
CA LEU A 621 -33.66 -1.04 26.21
C LEU A 621 -33.39 -1.85 24.93
N VAL A 622 -32.17 -1.80 24.38
CA VAL A 622 -31.78 -2.56 23.19
C VAL A 622 -32.08 -4.06 23.38
N GLN A 623 -31.71 -4.61 24.53
CA GLN A 623 -31.98 -6.01 24.88
C GLN A 623 -33.49 -6.33 25.01
N SER A 624 -34.33 -5.33 25.36
CA SER A 624 -35.78 -5.50 25.53
C SER A 624 -36.58 -5.41 24.22
N ILE A 625 -36.08 -4.67 23.23
CA ILE A 625 -36.76 -4.47 21.94
C ILE A 625 -36.74 -5.78 21.12
N GLY A 626 -35.72 -6.63 21.33
CA GLY A 626 -35.52 -7.84 20.55
C GLY A 626 -35.09 -7.52 19.11
N GLY A 627 -34.14 -8.27 18.57
CA GLY A 627 -33.66 -8.05 17.20
C GLY A 627 -34.77 -8.22 16.17
N PRO A 628 -34.55 -7.73 14.93
CA PRO A 628 -35.45 -8.01 13.82
C PRO A 628 -35.71 -9.52 13.75
N GLN A 629 -36.99 -9.92 13.74
CA GLN A 629 -37.34 -11.32 13.49
C GLN A 629 -36.91 -11.67 12.05
N PRO A 630 -36.26 -12.83 11.84
CA PRO A 630 -35.67 -13.20 10.56
C PRO A 630 -36.67 -13.25 9.40
#